data_AF-A0AAV2JFP7-F1
#
_entry.id   AF-A0AAV2JFP7-F1
#
_cell.length_a   1.000
_cell.length_b   1.000
_cell.length_c   1.000
_cell.angle_alpha   90.00
_cell.angle_beta   90.00
_cell.angle_gamma   90.00
#
_symmetry.space_group_name_H-M   'P 1'
#
loop_
_entity.id
_entity.type
_entity.pdbx_description
1 polymer ?
#
loop_
_entity_poly.entity_id
_entity_poly.type
_entity_poly.pdbx_seq_one_letter_code
_entity_poly.pdbx_strand_id
1 'polypeptide(L)'
;MLCPQTKSYMCSSQGSVLCFTVDFDSGFSCSQSPSKTLLWRYKFSQLKGSSDDGKTRVKLLFKNPDSQQIDMKELEFANLTAVLHCIHSFIAAKVASMDPLFMCTQTFPGNLSNS
;
A
#
# COMPACT_ATOMS: atom_id res chain seq x y z
N MET A 1 1.92 3.78 16.73
CA MET A 1 2.03 4.20 15.32
C MET A 1 0.63 4.14 14.70
N LEU A 2 -0.09 5.25 14.66
CA LEU A 2 -1.45 5.30 14.11
C LEU A 2 -1.37 5.58 12.61
N CYS A 3 -0.96 4.59 11.82
CA CYS A 3 -1.15 4.68 10.38
C CYS A 3 -2.67 4.62 10.12
N PRO A 4 -3.24 5.52 9.31
CA PRO A 4 -4.64 5.41 8.91
C PRO A 4 -4.86 4.04 8.25
N GLN A 5 -5.95 3.34 8.62
CA GLN A 5 -6.23 1.99 8.11
C GLN A 5 -6.31 1.97 6.57
N THR A 6 -6.86 3.04 5.99
CA THR A 6 -7.10 3.17 4.55
C THR A 6 -6.93 4.63 4.10
N LYS A 7 -6.35 4.85 2.92
CA LYS A 7 -6.26 6.15 2.25
C LYS A 7 -6.62 6.02 0.77
N SER A 8 -7.41 6.96 0.27
CA SER A 8 -7.88 6.98 -1.12
C SER A 8 -7.55 8.30 -1.79
N TYR A 9 -7.15 8.22 -3.05
CA TYR A 9 -6.74 9.33 -3.89
C TYR A 9 -7.43 9.21 -5.25
N MET A 10 -7.97 10.32 -5.74
CA MET A 10 -8.40 10.38 -7.14
C MET A 10 -7.17 10.39 -8.04
N CYS A 11 -7.23 9.60 -9.11
CA CYS A 11 -6.16 9.49 -10.09
C CYS A 11 -6.75 9.26 -11.47
N SER A 12 -5.90 9.30 -12.49
CA SER A 12 -6.29 8.89 -13.84
C SER A 12 -5.32 7.87 -14.42
N SER A 13 -5.81 7.08 -15.36
CA SER A 13 -4.98 6.20 -16.18
C SER A 13 -5.58 6.13 -17.57
N GLN A 14 -4.77 6.39 -18.60
CA GLN A 14 -5.20 6.38 -20.00
C GLN A 14 -6.49 7.21 -20.24
N GLY A 15 -6.61 8.37 -19.58
CA GLY A 15 -7.76 9.27 -19.68
C GLY A 15 -8.99 8.89 -18.84
N SER A 16 -9.00 7.73 -18.18
CA SER A 16 -10.10 7.33 -17.29
C SER A 16 -9.86 7.83 -15.85
N VAL A 17 -10.90 8.37 -15.21
CA VAL A 17 -10.85 8.80 -13.80
C VAL A 17 -11.10 7.61 -12.88
N LEU A 18 -10.17 7.41 -11.96
CA LEU A 18 -10.10 6.27 -11.06
C LEU A 18 -9.93 6.72 -9.61
N CYS A 19 -10.11 5.78 -8.69
CA CYS A 19 -9.84 5.95 -7.27
C CYS A 19 -8.81 4.90 -6.85
N PHE A 20 -7.61 5.37 -6.53
CA PHE A 20 -6.53 4.55 -5.99
C PHE A 20 -6.60 4.53 -4.47
N THR A 21 -6.59 3.34 -3.88
CA THR A 21 -6.71 3.14 -2.44
C THR A 21 -5.55 2.29 -1.94
N VAL A 22 -4.92 2.74 -0.85
CA VAL A 22 -3.95 1.98 -0.06
C VAL A 22 -4.59 1.66 1.28
N ASP A 23 -4.63 0.38 1.60
CA ASP A 23 -5.24 -0.18 2.80
C ASP A 23 -4.25 -1.11 3.50
N PHE A 24 -4.18 -1.05 4.82
CA PHE A 24 -3.14 -1.73 5.58
C PHE A 24 -3.25 -3.26 5.51
N ASP A 25 -4.48 -3.77 5.40
CA ASP A 25 -4.76 -5.20 5.38
C ASP A 25 -4.86 -5.74 3.94
N SER A 26 -5.59 -5.03 3.08
CA SER A 26 -5.86 -5.46 1.70
C SER A 26 -4.85 -4.99 0.65
N GLY A 27 -3.97 -4.04 0.99
CA GLY A 27 -2.89 -3.56 0.13
C GLY A 27 -3.32 -2.43 -0.81
N PHE A 28 -2.94 -2.54 -2.08
CA PHE A 28 -3.21 -1.57 -3.12
C PHE A 28 -4.44 -1.97 -3.92
N SER A 29 -5.31 -1.02 -4.21
CA SER A 29 -6.44 -1.25 -5.11
C SER A 29 -6.75 -0.03 -5.95
N CYS A 30 -7.41 -0.28 -7.07
CA CYS A 30 -7.92 0.79 -7.91
C CYS A 30 -9.31 0.44 -8.39
N SER A 31 -10.19 1.43 -8.35
CA SER A 31 -11.58 1.30 -8.76
C SER A 31 -11.97 2.40 -9.71
N GLN A 32 -12.98 2.14 -10.55
CA GLN A 32 -13.54 3.15 -11.42
C GLN A 32 -14.40 4.13 -10.61
N SER A 33 -14.20 5.43 -10.83
CA SER A 33 -15.06 6.47 -10.26
C SER A 33 -16.07 6.91 -11.33
N PRO A 34 -17.38 7.05 -11.04
CA PRO A 34 -18.03 6.96 -9.73
C PRO A 34 -18.62 5.58 -9.37
N SER A 35 -18.57 4.60 -10.28
CA SER A 35 -19.23 3.29 -10.11
C SER A 35 -18.68 2.43 -8.98
N LYS A 36 -17.50 2.78 -8.43
CA LYS A 36 -16.74 2.01 -7.43
C LYS A 36 -16.44 0.57 -7.86
N THR A 37 -16.47 0.30 -9.16
CA THR A 37 -16.14 -1.03 -9.71
C THR A 37 -14.65 -1.29 -9.50
N LEU A 38 -14.29 -2.33 -8.75
CA LEU A 38 -12.90 -2.72 -8.51
C LEU A 38 -12.26 -3.19 -9.81
N LEU A 39 -11.20 -2.50 -10.26
CA LEU A 39 -10.45 -2.86 -11.47
C LEU A 39 -9.34 -3.84 -11.16
N TRP A 40 -8.61 -3.61 -10.06
CA TRP A 40 -7.54 -4.50 -9.60
C TRP A 40 -7.24 -4.28 -8.13
N ARG A 41 -6.65 -5.31 -7.50
CA ARG A 41 -6.15 -5.30 -6.14
C ARG A 41 -4.90 -6.15 -6.03
N TYR A 42 -3.88 -5.66 -5.34
CA TYR A 42 -2.63 -6.37 -5.05
C TYR A 42 -2.21 -6.16 -3.60
N LYS A 43 -1.70 -7.20 -2.96
CA LYS A 43 -1.12 -7.14 -1.62
C LYS A 43 0.24 -6.43 -1.62
N PHE A 44 0.69 -5.95 -0.46
CA PHE A 44 2.03 -5.38 -0.30
C PHE A 44 3.16 -6.31 -0.78
N SER A 45 3.07 -7.61 -0.48
CA SER A 45 4.08 -8.61 -0.89
C SER A 45 4.18 -8.81 -2.41
N GLN A 46 3.15 -8.40 -3.15
CA GLN A 46 3.11 -8.49 -4.60
C GLN A 46 3.79 -7.30 -5.27
N LEU A 47 3.98 -6.17 -4.57
CA LEU A 47 4.72 -5.03 -5.11
C LEU A 47 6.21 -5.40 -5.25
N LYS A 48 6.75 -5.28 -6.46
CA LYS A 48 8.15 -5.58 -6.80
C LYS A 48 8.98 -4.34 -7.08
N GLY A 49 8.32 -3.24 -7.42
CA GLY A 49 8.97 -1.96 -7.62
C GLY A 49 7.96 -0.84 -7.72
N SER A 50 8.38 0.35 -7.33
CA SER A 50 7.65 1.60 -7.53
C SER A 50 8.63 2.66 -8.03
N SER A 51 8.20 3.47 -8.98
CA SER A 51 8.96 4.60 -9.50
C SER A 51 8.02 5.73 -9.87
N ASP A 52 8.50 6.96 -9.87
CA ASP A 52 7.74 8.12 -10.34
C ASP A 52 8.55 8.94 -11.34
N ASP A 53 7.88 9.88 -12.01
CA ASP A 53 8.49 10.79 -12.98
C ASP A 53 8.87 12.16 -12.38
N GLY A 54 8.72 12.34 -11.06
CA GLY A 54 8.93 13.60 -10.35
C GLY A 54 7.90 14.69 -10.66
N LYS A 55 6.84 14.40 -11.42
CA LYS A 55 5.82 15.37 -11.84
C LYS A 55 4.45 14.98 -11.32
N THR A 56 3.83 13.98 -11.94
CA THR A 56 2.45 13.58 -11.65
C THR A 56 2.24 12.08 -11.73
N ARG A 57 3.16 11.32 -12.30
CA ARG A 57 2.93 9.92 -12.65
C ARG A 57 3.73 8.99 -11.75
N VAL A 58 3.08 7.93 -11.31
CA VAL A 58 3.71 6.81 -10.60
C VAL A 58 3.50 5.53 -11.40
N LYS A 59 4.51 4.67 -11.38
CA LYS A 59 4.48 3.32 -11.92
C LYS A 59 4.67 2.34 -10.78
N LEU A 60 3.72 1.42 -10.64
CA LEU A 60 3.75 0.33 -9.67
C LEU A 60 3.88 -0.99 -10.42
N LEU A 61 4.86 -1.80 -10.02
CA LEU A 61 5.13 -3.12 -10.61
C LEU A 61 4.64 -4.19 -9.63
N PHE A 62 3.62 -4.94 -10.03
CA PHE A 62 3.06 -6.00 -9.20
C PHE A 62 3.33 -7.37 -9.80
N LYS A 63 3.73 -8.34 -8.99
CA LYS A 63 3.76 -9.75 -9.40
C LYS A 63 2.35 -10.32 -9.34
N ASN A 64 1.82 -10.65 -10.50
CA ASN A 64 0.53 -11.32 -10.64
C ASN A 64 0.60 -12.72 -10.01
N PRO A 65 -0.35 -13.10 -9.13
CA PRO A 65 -0.31 -14.39 -8.46
C PRO A 65 -0.57 -15.55 -9.42
N ASP A 66 -1.40 -15.34 -10.44
CA ASP A 66 -1.85 -16.39 -11.35
C ASP A 66 -0.86 -16.59 -12.49
N SER A 67 -0.44 -15.50 -13.15
CA SER A 67 0.47 -15.58 -14.31
C SER A 67 1.95 -15.56 -13.93
N GLN A 68 2.29 -15.21 -12.68
CA GLN A 68 3.65 -14.96 -12.20
C GLN A 68 4.40 -13.83 -12.94
N GLN A 69 3.73 -13.12 -13.86
CA GLN A 69 4.28 -12.00 -14.61
C GLN A 69 4.24 -10.70 -13.79
N ILE A 70 4.98 -9.69 -14.28
CA ILE A 70 4.98 -8.35 -13.72
C ILE A 70 3.92 -7.50 -14.43
N ASP A 71 2.87 -7.13 -13.70
CA ASP A 71 1.85 -6.18 -14.13
C ASP A 71 2.29 -4.75 -13.78
N MET A 72 2.46 -3.91 -14.80
CA MET A 72 2.74 -2.48 -14.61
C MET A 72 1.43 -1.69 -14.53
N LYS A 73 1.23 -0.93 -13.45
CA LYS A 73 0.13 0.00 -13.28
C LYS A 73 0.67 1.42 -13.24
N GLU A 74 0.37 2.19 -14.28
CA GLU A 74 0.72 3.60 -14.39
C GLU A 74 -0.51 4.47 -14.04
N LEU A 75 -0.34 5.36 -13.06
CA LEU A 75 -1.38 6.23 -12.53
C LEU A 75 -0.86 7.66 -12.47
N GLU A 76 -1.74 8.61 -12.78
CA GLU A 76 -1.46 10.05 -12.72
C GLU A 76 -2.26 10.69 -11.58
N PHE A 77 -1.60 11.57 -10.82
CA PHE A 77 -2.15 12.23 -9.65
C PHE A 77 -1.90 13.73 -9.70
N ALA A 78 -2.88 14.51 -9.22
CA ALA A 78 -2.72 15.96 -9.06
C ALA A 78 -1.73 16.33 -7.94
N ASN A 79 -1.65 15.51 -6.89
CA ASN A 79 -0.70 15.68 -5.79
C ASN A 79 0.11 14.40 -5.59
N LEU A 80 1.11 14.20 -6.45
CA LEU A 80 1.98 13.04 -6.45
C LEU A 80 2.72 12.89 -5.10
N THR A 81 3.27 13.97 -4.57
CA THR A 81 4.04 13.98 -3.31
C THR A 81 3.24 13.39 -2.15
N ALA A 82 1.97 13.79 -1.98
CA ALA A 82 1.12 13.24 -0.92
C ALA A 82 0.89 11.73 -1.07
N VAL A 83 0.75 11.24 -2.31
CA VAL A 83 0.55 9.82 -2.61
C VAL A 83 1.81 9.01 -2.33
N LEU A 84 2.98 9.51 -2.76
CA LEU A 84 4.26 8.86 -2.51
C LEU A 84 4.56 8.76 -1.01
N HIS A 85 4.37 9.85 -0.25
CA HIS A 85 4.51 9.82 1.21
C HIS A 85 3.56 8.82 1.86
N CYS A 86 2.33 8.70 1.36
CA CYS A 86 1.38 7.72 1.85
C CYS A 86 1.87 6.29 1.59
N ILE A 87 2.23 5.97 0.33
CA ILE A 87 2.74 4.64 -0.03
C ILE A 87 3.96 4.27 0.82
N HIS A 88 4.94 5.16 0.94
CA HIS A 88 6.12 4.93 1.77
C HIS A 88 5.77 4.68 3.24
N SER A 89 4.84 5.46 3.80
CA SER A 89 4.40 5.32 5.18
C SER A 89 3.71 3.97 5.44
N PHE A 90 2.85 3.53 4.52
CA PHE A 90 2.20 2.21 4.61
C PHE A 90 3.19 1.06 4.48
N ILE A 91 4.15 1.16 3.55
CA ILE A 91 5.20 0.14 3.39
C ILE A 91 6.07 0.07 4.63
N ALA A 92 6.55 1.21 5.15
CA ALA A 92 7.36 1.26 6.37
C ALA A 92 6.60 0.66 7.57
N ALA A 93 5.32 0.99 7.74
CA ALA A 93 4.49 0.42 8.78
C ALA A 93 4.28 -1.09 8.60
N LYS A 94 4.12 -1.57 7.36
CA LYS A 94 3.99 -3.01 7.08
C LYS A 94 5.29 -3.75 7.39
N VAL A 95 6.43 -3.18 7.03
CA VAL A 95 7.76 -3.73 7.37
C VAL A 95 7.94 -3.80 8.88
N ALA A 96 7.64 -2.73 9.62
CA ALA A 96 7.73 -2.71 11.08
C ALA A 96 6.80 -3.75 11.74
N SER A 97 5.63 -4.03 11.16
CA SER A 97 4.72 -5.07 11.68
C SER A 97 5.20 -6.50 11.46
N MET A 98 6.17 -6.73 10.56
CA MET A 98 6.74 -8.03 10.25
C MET A 98 8.12 -8.25 10.89
N ASP A 99 8.63 -7.26 11.65
CA ASP A 99 9.92 -7.33 12.32
C ASP A 99 9.84 -8.28 13.54
N PRO A 100 10.66 -9.36 13.59
CA PRO A 100 10.69 -10.29 14.71
C PRO A 100 10.97 -9.63 16.08
N LEU A 101 11.73 -8.53 16.10
CA LEU A 101 12.02 -7.78 17.33
C LEU A 101 10.78 -7.06 17.88
N PHE A 102 9.82 -6.71 17.03
CA PHE A 102 8.52 -6.16 17.44
C PHE A 102 7.55 -7.26 17.90
N MET A 103 7.69 -8.49 17.39
CA MET A 103 6.91 -9.65 17.84
C MET A 103 7.30 -10.17 19.25
N CYS A 104 8.44 -9.75 19.80
CA CYS A 104 8.88 -10.12 21.15
C CYS A 104 8.25 -9.29 22.30
N THR A 105 7.36 -8.34 22.03
CA THR A 105 6.81 -7.45 23.08
C THR A 105 5.54 -7.95 23.78
N GLN A 106 5.20 -9.24 23.65
CA GLN A 106 4.11 -9.90 24.39
C GLN A 106 4.65 -11.05 25.25
N THR A 107 5.64 -10.77 26.11
CA THR A 107 5.88 -11.61 27.29
C THR A 107 6.05 -10.68 28.48
N PHE A 108 4.96 -10.45 29.22
CA PHE A 108 5.06 -9.92 30.57
C PHE A 108 5.76 -10.97 31.44
N PRO A 109 6.92 -10.71 32.08
CA PRO A 109 7.35 -11.51 33.20
C PRO A 109 6.60 -10.98 34.44
N GLY A 110 5.31 -11.31 34.51
CA GLY A 110 4.51 -11.13 35.71
C GLY A 110 4.61 -12.39 36.56
N ASN A 111 5.64 -12.48 37.41
CA ASN A 111 5.42 -12.92 38.79
C ASN A 111 6.63 -12.58 39.67
N LEU A 112 6.38 -11.66 40.60
CA LEU A 112 7.15 -11.48 41.82
C LEU A 112 7.23 -12.83 42.55
N SER A 113 8.43 -13.35 42.77
CA SER A 113 8.67 -14.34 43.81
C SER A 113 8.55 -13.65 45.17
N ASN A 114 7.49 -13.99 45.88
CA ASN A 114 7.28 -13.67 47.28
C ASN A 114 8.11 -14.64 48.13
N SER A 115 9.13 -14.16 48.86
CA SER A 115 9.74 -14.76 50.06
C SER A 115 10.63 -13.73 50.73
#